data_AF-A0A6A3FFA5-F1
#
_entry.id   AF-A0A6A3FFA5-F1
#
_cell.length_a   1.000
_cell.length_b   1.000
_cell.length_c   1.000
_cell.angle_alpha   90.00
_cell.angle_beta   90.00
_cell.angle_gamma   90.00
#
_symmetry.space_group_name_H-M   'P 1'
#
loop_
_entity.id
_entity.type
_entity.pdbx_description
1 polymer ?
#
loop_
_entity_poly.entity_id
_entity_poly.type
_entity_poly.pdbx_seq_one_letter_code
_entity_poly.pdbx_strand_id
1 'polypeptide(L)' 'MGSEVNVLPASAIRDLEACGSPVDKVEMEMPVFLERVGGDLLAYKKCCDVNILLGTAAGPAHLRNVHCVIVEDDEDEFL' A
#
# COMPACT_ATOMS: atom_id res chain seq x y z
N MET A 1 16.33 1.63 7.94
CA MET A 1 15.49 2.83 7.98
C MET A 1 14.11 2.39 7.53
N GLY A 2 13.04 2.81 8.18
CA GLY A 2 11.68 2.42 7.82
C GLY A 2 11.05 3.49 6.95
N SER A 3 10.16 3.09 6.04
CA SER A 3 9.28 4.03 5.33
C SER A 3 8.33 4.71 6.32
N GLU A 4 8.06 6.00 6.12
CA GLU A 4 7.04 6.74 6.88
C GLU A 4 5.61 6.44 6.41
N VAL A 5 5.47 5.70 5.30
CA VAL A 5 4.19 5.36 4.69
C VAL A 5 4.05 3.86 4.46
N ASN A 6 2.81 3.35 4.57
CA ASN A 6 2.49 2.00 4.13
C ASN A 6 2.21 2.00 2.63
N VAL A 7 2.69 0.96 1.96
CA VAL A 7 2.53 0.80 0.52
C VAL A 7 1.80 -0.50 0.25
N LEU A 8 0.86 -0.46 -0.71
CA LEU A 8 0.22 -1.64 -1.27
C LEU A 8 0.42 -1.66 -2.79
N PRO A 9 0.83 -2.79 -3.38
CA PRO A 9 0.87 -2.91 -4.82
C PRO A 9 -0.54 -3.02 -5.39
N ALA A 10 -0.75 -2.50 -6.60
CA ALA A 10 -2.04 -2.57 -7.29
C ALA A 10 -2.49 -4.00 -7.58
N SER A 11 -1.57 -4.97 -7.63
CA SER A 11 -1.85 -6.42 -7.64
C SER A 11 -2.73 -6.82 -6.45
N ALA A 12 -2.30 -6.50 -5.22
CA ALA A 12 -3.03 -6.84 -4.01
C ALA A 12 -4.44 -6.23 -3.97
N ILE A 13 -4.62 -5.01 -4.51
CA ILE A 13 -5.95 -4.40 -4.63
C ILE A 13 -6.84 -5.18 -5.59
N ARG A 14 -6.32 -5.57 -6.75
CA ARG A 14 -7.06 -6.38 -7.73
C ARG A 14 -7.47 -7.74 -7.15
N ASP A 15 -6.59 -8.36 -6.37
CA ASP A 15 -6.87 -9.64 -5.72
C ASP A 15 -7.99 -9.52 -4.68
N LEU A 16 -7.97 -8.46 -3.87
CA LEU A 16 -9.05 -8.18 -2.90
C LEU A 16 -10.39 -7.96 -3.59
N GLU A 17 -10.40 -7.16 -4.67
CA GLU A 17 -11.59 -6.91 -5.47
C GLU A 17 -12.12 -8.21 -6.11
N ALA A 18 -11.24 -9.07 -6.63
CA ALA A 18 -11.60 -10.37 -7.18
C ALA A 18 -12.20 -11.34 -6.13
N CYS A 19 -11.82 -11.19 -4.86
CA CYS A 19 -12.39 -11.95 -3.75
C CYS A 19 -13.75 -11.41 -3.27
N GLY A 20 -14.31 -10.39 -3.93
CA GLY A 20 -15.56 -9.76 -3.51
C GLY A 20 -15.40 -8.83 -2.29
N SER A 21 -14.18 -8.39 -2.01
CA SER A 21 -13.88 -7.39 -0.99
C SER A 21 -13.46 -6.09 -1.69
N PRO A 22 -14.42 -5.26 -2.16
CA PRO A 22 -14.09 -4.03 -2.86
C PRO A 22 -13.26 -3.11 -1.96
N VAL A 23 -12.26 -2.44 -2.57
CA VAL A 23 -11.41 -1.48 -1.88
C VAL A 23 -11.73 -0.09 -2.41
N ASP A 24 -12.09 0.82 -1.50
CA ASP A 24 -12.32 2.22 -1.83
C ASP A 24 -10.99 2.92 -2.11
N LYS A 25 -10.74 3.14 -3.41
CA LYS A 25 -9.59 3.89 -3.91
C LYS A 25 -9.91 5.38 -3.90
N VAL A 26 -9.04 6.17 -3.29
CA VAL A 26 -9.20 7.63 -3.18
C VAL A 26 -8.04 8.33 -3.87
N GLU A 27 -8.35 9.37 -4.65
CA GLU A 27 -7.35 10.27 -5.20
C GLU A 27 -6.91 11.27 -4.11
N MET A 28 -5.60 11.36 -3.89
CA MET A 28 -4.99 12.23 -2.90
C MET A 28 -4.83 13.65 -3.48
N GLU A 29 -5.12 14.66 -2.66
CA GLU A 29 -4.89 16.06 -3.03
C GLU A 29 -3.40 16.36 -3.22
N MET A 30 -2.55 15.75 -2.39
CA MET A 30 -1.09 15.86 -2.48
C MET A 30 -0.49 14.49 -2.81
N PRO A 31 0.35 14.37 -3.87
CA PRO A 31 1.02 13.12 -4.17
C PRO A 31 2.05 12.77 -3.09
N VAL A 32 2.21 11.47 -2.84
CA VAL A 32 3.35 10.94 -2.11
C VAL A 32 4.44 10.61 -3.11
N PHE A 33 5.66 11.08 -2.84
CA PHE A 33 6.84 10.76 -3.66
C PHE A 33 7.59 9.61 -3.02
N LEU A 34 7.74 8.51 -3.76
CA LEU A 34 8.53 7.35 -3.33
C LEU A 34 9.79 7.25 -4.19
N GLU A 35 10.92 7.03 -3.54
CA GLU A 35 12.21 6.81 -4.20
C GLU A 35 12.34 5.36 -4.65
N ARG A 36 12.66 5.16 -5.92
CA ARG A 36 12.97 3.85 -6.47
C ARG A 36 14.38 3.41 -6.16
N VAL A 37 14.59 2.09 -6.23
CA VAL A 37 15.94 1.51 -6.36
C VAL A 37 16.58 2.06 -7.64
N GLY A 38 17.41 3.10 -7.50
CA GLY A 38 17.97 3.85 -8.63
C GLY A 38 17.96 5.37 -8.46
N GLY A 39 17.24 5.89 -7.45
CA GLY A 39 17.21 7.31 -7.10
C GLY A 39 16.12 8.12 -7.81
N ASP A 40 15.31 7.49 -8.65
CA ASP A 40 14.18 8.15 -9.30
C ASP A 40 13.03 8.35 -8.30
N LEU A 41 12.44 9.55 -8.28
CA LEU A 41 11.27 9.86 -7.46
C LEU A 41 10.00 9.77 -8.30
N LEU A 42 9.05 8.96 -7.83
CA LEU A 42 7.76 8.80 -8.48
C LEU A 42 6.62 9.30 -7.62
N ALA A 43 5.72 10.05 -8.27
CA ALA A 43 4.53 10.61 -7.65
C ALA A 43 3.37 9.61 -7.70
N TYR A 44 2.93 9.15 -6.55
CA TYR A 44 1.72 8.34 -6.39
C TYR A 44 0.59 9.19 -5.83
N LYS A 45 -0.61 9.03 -6.41
CA LYS A 45 -1.79 9.86 -6.09
C LYS A 45 -2.99 9.06 -5.62
N LYS A 46 -2.89 7.74 -5.58
CA LYS A 46 -3.98 6.89 -5.11
C LYS A 46 -3.65 6.30 -3.76
N CYS A 47 -4.64 6.22 -2.89
CA CYS A 47 -4.55 5.55 -1.60
C CYS A 47 -5.81 4.74 -1.31
N CYS A 48 -5.74 3.94 -0.26
CA CYS A 48 -6.87 3.21 0.30
C CYS A 48 -6.64 2.94 1.79
N ASP A 49 -7.72 2.67 2.51
CA ASP A 49 -7.66 2.18 3.87
C ASP A 49 -8.02 0.69 3.90
N VAL A 50 -7.20 -0.12 4.56
CA VAL A 50 -7.41 -1.58 4.67
C VAL A 50 -7.35 -2.06 6.12
N ASN A 51 -7.99 -3.20 6.38
CA ASN A 51 -7.84 -3.92 7.63
C ASN A 51 -6.84 -5.07 7.40
N ILE A 52 -5.83 -5.17 8.26
CA ILE A 52 -4.74 -6.15 8.11
C ILE A 52 -4.76 -7.10 9.31
N LEU A 53 -4.74 -8.40 9.01
CA LEU A 53 -4.49 -9.45 9.99
C LEU A 53 -3.06 -9.95 9.80
N LEU A 54 -2.20 -9.70 10.79
CA LEU A 54 -0.82 -10.16 10.79
C LEU A 54 -0.66 -11.35 11.73
N GLY A 55 -0.14 -12.47 11.23
CA GLY A 55 0.34 -13.55 12.09
C GLY A 55 1.70 -13.17 12.67
N THR A 56 1.82 -13.07 14.00
CA THR A 56 3.10 -12.82 14.66
C THR A 56 3.47 -13.99 15.58
N ALA A 57 4.74 -14.07 16.00
CA ALA A 57 5.19 -15.07 16.96
C ALA A 57 4.46 -14.97 18.32
N ALA A 58 3.91 -13.80 18.66
CA ALA A 58 3.12 -13.58 19.86
C ALA A 58 1.61 -13.83 19.65
N GLY A 59 1.20 -14.20 18.45
CA GLY A 59 -0.20 -14.39 18.05
C GLY A 59 -0.67 -13.41 16.97
N PRO A 60 -1.95 -13.47 16.57
CA PRO A 60 -2.50 -12.59 15.55
C PRO A 60 -2.61 -11.14 16.04
N ALA A 61 -2.20 -10.20 15.20
CA ALA A 61 -2.40 -8.76 15.38
C ALA A 61 -3.42 -8.25 14.36
N HIS A 62 -4.46 -7.58 14.85
CA HIS A 62 -5.50 -6.99 14.02
C HIS A 62 -5.28 -5.48 13.92
N LEU A 63 -4.83 -5.03 12.76
CA LEU A 63 -4.71 -3.62 12.44
C LEU A 63 -5.96 -3.18 11.67
N ARG A 64 -6.53 -2.05 12.05
CA ARG A 64 -7.72 -1.50 11.40
C ARG A 64 -7.44 -0.13 10.82
N ASN A 65 -8.09 0.19 9.70
CA ASN A 65 -7.97 1.47 9.01
C ASN A 65 -6.50 1.86 8.75
N VAL A 66 -5.74 0.90 8.23
CA VAL A 66 -4.35 1.13 7.84
C VAL A 66 -4.36 1.88 6.51
N HIS A 67 -3.87 3.11 6.54
CA HIS A 67 -3.76 3.95 5.36
C HIS A 67 -2.56 3.52 4.51
N CYS A 68 -2.81 3.22 3.24
CA CYS A 68 -1.82 2.73 2.29
C CYS A 68 -1.85 3.52 0.99
N VAL A 69 -0.66 3.89 0.50
CA VAL A 69 -0.46 4.40 -0.86
C VAL A 69 -0.48 3.23 -1.84
N ILE A 70 -1.20 3.39 -2.95
CA ILE A 70 -1.28 2.37 -3.99
C ILE A 70 -0.19 2.62 -5.03
N VAL A 71 0.66 1.63 -5.23
CA VAL A 71 1.74 1.65 -6.21
C VAL A 71 1.38 0.75 -7.39
N GLU A 72 1.39 1.30 -8.59
CA GLU A 72 0.94 0.61 -9.82
C GLU A 72 2.04 -0.27 -10.46
N ASP A 73 3.29 -0.17 -10.00
CA ASP A 73 4.42 -0.92 -10.55
C ASP A 73 4.69 -2.24 -9.82
N ASP A 74 5.26 -3.21 -10.56
CA ASP A 74 5.55 -4.56 -10.09
C ASP A 74 6.64 -4.54 -8.99
N GLU A 75 6.16 -4.65 -7.75
CA GLU A 75 6.71 -5.17 -6.47
C GLU A 75 8.20 -5.06 -6.07
N ASP A 76 9.19 -4.76 -6.92
CA ASP A 76 10.60 -5.03 -6.58
C ASP A 76 11.56 -3.81 -6.45
N GLU A 77 11.11 -2.55 -6.51
CA GLU A 77 12.06 -1.43 -6.57
C GLU A 77 11.72 -0.19 -5.72
N PHE A 78 11.50 -0.32 -4.40
CA PHE A 78 11.47 0.84 -3.49
C PHE A 78 12.37 0.62 -2.27
N LEU A 79 13.10 1.65 -1.85
CA LEU A 79 14.08 1.63 -0.74
C LEU A 79 13.50 2.17 0.58
#